data_AF-A0A9W5PYS6-F1
#
_entry.id   AF-A0A9W5PYS6-F1
#
_cell.length_a   1.000
_cell.length_b   1.000
_cell.length_c   1.000
_cell.angle_alpha   90.00
_cell.angle_beta   90.00
_cell.angle_gamma   90.00
#
_symmetry.space_group_name_H-M   'P 1'
#
loop_
_entity.id
_entity.type
_entity.pdbx_description
1 polymer ?
#
loop_
_entity_poly.entity_id
_entity_poly.type
_entity_poly.pdbx_seq_one_letter_code
_entity_poly.pdbx_strand_id
1 'polypeptide(L)' 'MDKKYLVTVTPVQDNPKTQNKNSLSAADRKNIKVSPEALSKIKAICTMKDMKNYEFIDEILNFYIKENN' A
#
# COMPACT_ATOMS: atom_id res chain seq x y z
N MET A 1 -19.16 -43.93 -26.45
CA MET A 1 -17.97 -43.24 -27.02
C MET A 1 -18.05 -41.80 -26.55
N ASP A 2 -17.76 -41.62 -25.28
CA ASP A 2 -18.12 -40.43 -24.50
C ASP A 2 -16.93 -39.48 -24.52
N LYS A 3 -17.04 -38.44 -25.36
CA LYS A 3 -16.01 -37.40 -25.45
C LYS A 3 -16.02 -36.58 -24.17
N LYS A 4 -15.05 -36.85 -23.29
CA LYS A 4 -14.77 -36.03 -22.10
C LYS A 4 -14.15 -34.72 -22.57
N TYR A 5 -14.94 -33.65 -22.62
CA TYR A 5 -14.40 -32.31 -22.82
C TYR A 5 -13.77 -31.85 -21.51
N LEU A 6 -12.45 -31.63 -21.53
CA LEU A 6 -11.74 -31.04 -20.41
C LEU A 6 -11.97 -29.53 -20.47
N VAL A 7 -12.88 -29.01 -19.65
CA VAL A 7 -13.08 -27.57 -19.49
C VAL A 7 -12.06 -27.07 -18.47
N THR A 8 -10.97 -26.50 -18.95
CA THR A 8 -9.97 -25.83 -18.11
C THR A 8 -10.49 -24.42 -17.79
N VAL A 9 -11.06 -24.25 -16.61
CA VAL A 9 -11.39 -22.92 -16.07
C VAL A 9 -10.12 -22.33 -15.50
N THR A 10 -9.40 -21.54 -16.29
CA THR A 10 -8.34 -20.67 -15.74
C THR A 10 -9.00 -19.64 -14.84
N PRO A 11 -8.60 -19.52 -13.56
CA PRO A 11 -9.02 -18.39 -12.76
C PRO A 11 -8.50 -17.13 -13.44
N VAL A 12 -9.41 -16.22 -13.78
CA VAL A 12 -9.03 -14.85 -14.13
C VAL A 12 -8.33 -14.31 -12.88
N GLN A 13 -7.00 -14.23 -12.93
CA GLN A 13 -6.28 -13.32 -12.07
C GLN A 13 -6.75 -11.94 -12.49
N ASP A 14 -7.79 -11.45 -11.82
CA ASP A 14 -7.90 -10.02 -11.55
C ASP A 14 -6.54 -9.64 -10.98
N ASN A 15 -5.65 -9.15 -11.83
CA ASN A 15 -4.49 -8.43 -11.36
C ASN A 15 -5.09 -7.18 -10.73
N PRO A 16 -5.18 -7.04 -9.39
CA PRO A 16 -5.24 -5.70 -8.84
C PRO A 16 -3.98 -5.07 -9.41
N LYS A 17 -4.15 -4.11 -10.32
CA LYS A 17 -3.08 -3.30 -10.87
C LYS A 17 -2.23 -2.95 -9.67
N THR A 18 -1.10 -3.63 -9.51
CA THR A 18 -0.25 -3.45 -8.34
C THR A 18 0.22 -2.04 -8.53
N GLN A 19 -0.46 -1.09 -7.88
CA GLN A 19 0.00 0.27 -7.73
C GLN A 19 1.45 0.06 -7.35
N ASN A 20 2.38 0.53 -8.18
CA ASN A 20 3.80 0.41 -7.93
C ASN A 20 4.02 1.08 -6.58
N LYS A 21 3.90 0.31 -5.51
CA LYS A 21 4.25 0.73 -4.16
C LYS A 21 5.72 0.94 -4.33
N ASN A 22 6.16 2.19 -4.26
CA ASN A 22 7.57 2.52 -4.14
C ASN A 22 8.03 1.81 -2.87
N SER A 23 8.45 0.56 -3.06
CA SER A 23 8.79 -0.34 -1.98
C SER A 23 10.15 0.11 -1.53
N LEU A 24 10.17 1.08 -0.62
CA LEU A 24 11.38 1.52 0.05
C LEU A 24 12.08 0.27 0.57
N SER A 25 13.31 0.08 0.07
CA SER A 25 14.20 -0.98 0.54
C SER A 25 14.26 -0.89 2.06
N ALA A 26 14.29 -2.04 2.74
CA ALA A 26 14.40 -2.07 4.19
C ALA A 26 15.63 -1.29 4.70
N ALA A 27 16.66 -1.15 3.85
CA ALA A 27 17.88 -0.38 4.13
C ALA A 27 17.65 1.14 4.20
N ASP A 28 16.65 1.68 3.49
CA ASP A 28 16.39 3.13 3.42
C ASP A 28 15.41 3.60 4.50
N ARG A 29 14.83 2.65 5.26
CA ARG A 29 13.86 2.95 6.31
C ARG A 29 14.54 3.67 7.47
N LYS A 30 14.10 4.90 7.74
CA LYS A 30 14.51 5.68 8.90
C LYS A 30 13.44 5.63 9.98
N ASN A 31 13.89 5.54 11.23
CA ASN A 31 13.01 5.67 12.40
C ASN A 31 12.86 7.15 12.73
N ILE A 32 11.62 7.59 12.95
CA ILE A 32 11.30 8.94 13.43
C ILE A 32 10.63 8.86 14.79
N LYS A 33 10.98 9.78 15.68
CA LYS A 33 10.26 9.96 16.95
C LYS A 33 9.21 11.04 16.75
N VAL A 34 7.98 10.71 17.05
CA VAL A 34 6.84 11.63 16.99
C VAL A 34 6.14 11.66 18.35
N SER A 35 5.31 12.67 18.58
CA SER A 35 4.49 12.72 19.78
C SER A 35 3.51 11.53 19.82
N PRO A 36 3.10 11.07 21.01
CA PRO A 36 2.13 9.98 21.15
C PRO A 36 0.80 10.29 20.45
N GLU A 37 0.39 11.56 20.49
CA GLU A 37 -0.84 12.03 19.83
C GLU A 37 -0.75 11.90 18.31
N ALA A 38 0.37 12.32 17.71
CA ALA A 38 0.61 12.18 16.27
C ALA A 38 0.68 10.71 15.85
N LEU A 39 1.35 9.87 16.65
CA LEU A 39 1.42 8.43 16.40
C LEU A 39 0.03 7.77 16.39
N SER A 40 -0.83 8.17 17.32
CA SER A 40 -2.21 7.66 17.41
C SER A 40 -3.01 8.02 16.15
N LYS A 41 -2.95 9.29 15.71
CA LYS A 41 -3.60 9.76 14.48
C LYS A 41 -3.09 9.01 13.25
N ILE A 42 -1.77 8.86 13.11
CA ILE A 42 -1.16 8.11 11.99
C ILE A 42 -1.66 6.67 11.99
N LYS A 43 -1.63 5.97 13.13
CA LYS A 43 -2.11 4.59 13.24
C LYS A 43 -3.59 4.45 12.89
N ALA A 44 -4.45 5.33 13.41
CA ALA A 44 -5.87 5.30 13.12
C ALA A 44 -6.14 5.41 11.60
N ILE A 45 -5.48 6.36 10.94
CA ILE A 45 -5.62 6.58 9.49
C ILE A 45 -5.04 5.41 8.69
N CYS A 46 -3.88 4.88 9.09
CA CYS A 46 -3.24 3.73 8.45
C CYS A 46 -4.12 2.47 8.53
N THR A 47 -4.76 2.23 9.68
CA THR A 47 -5.74 1.15 9.84
C THR A 47 -6.96 1.33 8.94
N MET A 48 -7.47 2.57 8.81
CA MET A 48 -8.63 2.85 7.94
C MET A 48 -8.31 2.69 6.44
N LYS A 49 -7.09 3.05 6.01
CA LYS A 49 -6.66 2.97 4.60
C LYS A 49 -5.99 1.63 4.23
N ASP A 50 -5.89 0.67 5.16
CA ASP A 50 -5.11 -0.57 5.03
C ASP A 50 -3.70 -0.32 4.45
N MET A 51 -3.01 0.65 5.03
CA MET A 51 -1.73 1.16 4.53
C MET A 51 -0.67 1.12 5.64
N LYS A 52 0.59 0.94 5.25
CA LYS A 52 1.70 0.95 6.22
C LYS A 52 2.06 2.39 6.60
N ASN A 53 2.47 2.59 7.85
CA ASN A 53 2.80 3.92 8.39
C ASN A 53 3.77 4.72 7.51
N TYR A 54 4.80 4.06 6.95
CA TYR A 54 5.79 4.74 6.12
C TYR A 54 5.23 5.13 4.74
N GLU A 55 4.31 4.36 4.17
CA GLU A 55 3.66 4.67 2.89
C GLU A 55 2.74 5.87 3.06
N PHE A 56 2.00 5.92 4.17
CA PHE A 56 1.15 7.05 4.51
C PHE A 56 1.95 8.34 4.72
N ILE A 57 3.07 8.26 5.44
CA ILE A 57 3.95 9.40 5.67
C ILE A 57 4.54 9.91 4.34
N ASP A 58 4.94 9.01 3.43
CA ASP A 58 5.43 9.40 2.11
C ASP A 58 4.35 10.07 1.26
N GLU A 59 3.14 9.52 1.24
CA GLU A 59 1.99 10.08 0.50
C GLU A 59 1.67 11.51 0.98
N ILE A 60 1.58 11.72 2.29
CA ILE A 60 1.19 13.02 2.85
C ILE A 60 2.31 14.07 2.70
N LEU A 61 3.58 13.65 2.76
CA LEU A 61 4.71 14.53 2.48
C LEU A 61 4.72 14.98 1.02
N ASN A 62 4.54 14.04 0.09
CA ASN A 62 4.46 14.35 -1.34
C ASN A 62 3.28 15.27 -1.65
N PHE A 63 2.12 15.03 -1.03
CA PHE A 63 0.96 15.91 -1.14
C PHE A 63 1.27 17.32 -0.61
N TYR A 64 1.86 17.43 0.58
CA TYR A 64 2.20 18.73 1.17
C TYR A 64 3.20 19.52 0.32
N ILE A 65 4.25 18.86 -0.21
CA ILE A 65 5.23 19.50 -1.08
C ILE A 65 4.58 20.00 -2.38
N LYS A 66 3.68 19.20 -2.97
CA LYS A 66 2.98 19.56 -4.21
C LYS A 66 1.97 20.68 -4.04
N GLU A 67 1.29 20.76 -2.90
CA GLU A 67 0.30 21.82 -2.63
C GLU A 67 0.94 23.17 -2.27
N ASN A 68 2.19 23.17 -1.79
CA ASN A 68 2.88 24.38 -1.31
C ASN A 68 3.99 24.88 -2.26
N ASN A 69 4.07 24.35 -3.48
CA ASN A 69 5.10 24.66 -4.47
C ASN A 69 4.51 24.65 -5.89
#